data_AF-A0A843I6S7-F1
#
_entry.id   AF-A0A843I6S7-F1
#
_cell.length_a   1.000
_cell.length_b   1.000
_cell.length_c   1.000
_cell.angle_alpha   90.00
_cell.angle_beta   90.00
_cell.angle_gamma   90.00
#
_symmetry.space_group_name_H-M   'P 1'
#
loop_
_entity.id
_entity.type
_entity.pdbx_description
1 polymer ?
#
loop_
_entity_poly.entity_id
_entity_poly.type
_entity_poly.pdbx_seq_one_letter_code
_entity_poly.pdbx_strand_id
1 'polypeptide(L)'
;MRVALNFLSAALARSERGSAGLPQLCKCVCYAARAAAYAAVKAGAARITLANRTRERAEALARELAQKFGVEARGAGLGEAVRADVIINATPVWDTPLVDLRGAKAYVEFVYNPPETALLREAKRLGLAVVDGIDILVEQGAAAEEIWGLEPGGGAQEGQEG
;
A
#
# COMPACT_ATOMS: atom_id res chain seq x y z
N MET A 1 -4.40 -0.04 -10.26
CA MET A 1 -3.22 -0.41 -9.41
C MET A 1 -1.97 0.44 -9.70
N ARG A 2 -1.99 1.32 -10.71
CA ARG A 2 -0.82 2.06 -11.20
C ARG A 2 -0.39 3.19 -10.25
N VAL A 3 -1.32 3.95 -9.65
CA VAL A 3 -0.98 4.93 -8.61
C VAL A 3 -0.39 4.31 -7.35
N ALA A 4 -0.99 3.25 -6.80
CA ALA A 4 -0.40 2.56 -5.65
C ALA A 4 1.01 2.03 -5.97
N LEU A 5 1.23 1.47 -7.16
CA LEU A 5 2.56 1.00 -7.62
C LEU A 5 3.54 2.14 -7.89
N ASN A 6 3.12 3.23 -8.51
CA ASN A 6 3.97 4.40 -8.79
C ASN A 6 4.33 5.12 -7.51
N PHE A 7 3.37 5.26 -6.59
CA PHE A 7 3.59 5.81 -5.28
C PHE A 7 4.45 4.91 -4.42
N LEU A 8 4.19 3.60 -4.39
CA LEU A 8 5.07 2.64 -3.71
C LEU A 8 6.47 2.74 -4.31
N SER A 9 6.62 2.67 -5.62
CA SER A 9 7.92 2.85 -6.29
C SER A 9 8.59 4.18 -5.91
N ALA A 10 7.84 5.28 -5.82
CA ALA A 10 8.36 6.58 -5.42
C ALA A 10 8.73 6.65 -3.93
N ALA A 11 7.93 6.07 -3.05
CA ALA A 11 8.17 5.98 -1.62
C ALA A 11 9.39 5.09 -1.33
N LEU A 12 9.50 3.97 -2.05
CA LEU A 12 10.64 3.05 -2.03
C LEU A 12 11.90 3.74 -2.55
N ALA A 13 11.81 4.53 -3.63
CA ALA A 13 12.94 5.28 -4.20
C ALA A 13 13.44 6.42 -3.30
N ARG A 14 12.56 7.00 -2.46
CA ARG A 14 12.92 8.01 -1.45
C ARG A 14 13.57 7.42 -0.20
N SER A 15 13.59 6.09 -0.06
CA SER A 15 14.37 5.44 0.97
C SER A 15 15.86 5.54 0.61
N GLU A 16 16.61 6.43 1.28
CA GLU A 16 18.03 6.74 1.00
C GLU A 16 18.84 5.52 0.59
N ARG A 17 19.61 5.59 -0.50
CA ARG A 17 20.56 4.52 -0.89
C ARG A 17 21.45 4.16 0.30
N GLY A 18 21.60 2.86 0.58
CA GLY A 18 22.47 2.40 1.66
C GLY A 18 23.92 2.86 1.41
N SER A 19 24.74 2.86 2.45
CA SER A 19 26.13 3.36 2.49
C SER A 19 27.12 2.75 1.47
N ALA A 20 26.66 1.87 0.57
CA ALA A 20 27.45 1.25 -0.48
C ALA A 20 26.86 1.44 -1.90
N GLY A 21 25.91 2.38 -2.10
CA GLY A 21 25.24 2.59 -3.39
C GLY A 21 24.22 1.48 -3.75
N LEU A 22 24.04 0.50 -2.87
CA LEU A 22 22.96 -0.49 -2.96
C LEU A 22 21.62 0.16 -2.55
N PRO A 23 20.49 -0.18 -3.20
CA PRO A 23 19.19 0.29 -2.76
C PRO A 23 18.99 -0.12 -1.30
N GLN A 24 18.71 0.85 -0.42
CA GLN A 24 18.44 0.55 0.98
C GLN A 24 17.24 -0.39 1.03
N LEU A 25 17.45 -1.48 1.77
CA LEU A 25 16.59 -2.65 1.84
C LEU A 25 15.25 -2.26 2.48
N CYS A 26 14.33 -1.74 1.66
CA CYS A 26 13.08 -1.18 2.13
C CYS A 26 12.24 -2.26 2.82
N LYS A 27 11.88 -1.98 4.08
CA LYS A 27 11.02 -2.83 4.88
C LYS A 27 9.59 -2.37 4.69
N CYS A 28 8.76 -3.24 4.13
CA CYS A 28 7.32 -2.99 3.99
C CYS A 28 6.55 -3.83 5.01
N VAL A 29 5.51 -3.26 5.61
CA VAL A 29 4.50 -4.03 6.35
C VAL A 29 3.17 -3.92 5.62
N CYS A 30 2.56 -5.06 5.28
CA CYS A 30 1.23 -5.10 4.69
C CYS A 30 0.24 -5.72 5.67
N TYR A 31 -0.83 -5.00 5.97
CA TYR A 31 -1.94 -5.48 6.77
C TYR A 31 -3.06 -5.98 5.86
N ALA A 32 -3.23 -7.30 5.76
CA ALA A 32 -4.38 -8.00 5.16
C ALA A 32 -4.77 -7.73 3.68
N ALA A 33 -3.83 -7.64 2.74
CA ALA A 33 -4.17 -7.91 1.34
C ALA A 33 -3.02 -8.56 0.55
N ARG A 34 -3.34 -9.68 -0.12
CA ARG A 34 -2.45 -10.33 -1.09
C ARG A 34 -2.05 -9.38 -2.20
N ALA A 35 -3.00 -8.60 -2.74
CA ALA A 35 -2.73 -7.62 -3.80
C ALA A 35 -1.70 -6.55 -3.37
N ALA A 36 -1.81 -6.03 -2.15
CA ALA A 36 -0.87 -5.05 -1.60
C ALA A 36 0.55 -5.63 -1.48
N ALA A 37 0.68 -6.87 -1.00
CA ALA A 37 1.97 -7.54 -0.90
C ALA A 37 2.61 -7.76 -2.27
N TYR A 38 1.83 -8.20 -3.26
CA TYR A 38 2.28 -8.34 -4.65
C TYR A 38 2.69 -7.00 -5.27
N ALA A 39 1.93 -5.93 -5.00
CA ALA A 39 2.27 -4.58 -5.44
C ALA A 39 3.59 -4.11 -4.83
N ALA A 40 3.81 -4.35 -3.54
CA ALA A 40 5.06 -4.03 -2.85
C ALA A 40 6.26 -4.78 -3.46
N VAL A 41 6.12 -6.09 -3.74
CA VAL A 41 7.16 -6.87 -4.44
C VAL A 41 7.46 -6.25 -5.81
N LYS A 42 6.43 -5.98 -6.61
CA LYS A 42 6.60 -5.41 -7.96
C LYS A 42 7.23 -4.02 -7.94
N ALA A 43 7.01 -3.25 -6.87
CA ALA A 43 7.61 -1.94 -6.68
C ALA A 43 9.08 -2.01 -6.20
N GLY A 44 9.60 -3.21 -5.92
CA GLY A 44 11.00 -3.44 -5.53
C GLY A 44 11.24 -3.60 -4.02
N ALA A 45 10.20 -3.91 -3.24
CA ALA A 45 10.37 -4.21 -1.82
C ALA A 45 11.20 -5.48 -1.63
N ALA A 46 12.37 -5.33 -1.03
CA ALA A 46 13.28 -6.45 -0.79
C ALA A 46 12.98 -7.21 0.52
N ARG A 47 12.36 -6.53 1.50
CA ARG A 47 11.87 -7.12 2.75
C ARG A 47 10.41 -6.83 3.00
N ILE A 48 9.62 -7.87 3.21
CA ILE A 48 8.18 -7.73 3.45
C ILE A 48 7.80 -8.47 4.74
N THR A 49 7.18 -7.75 5.66
CA THR A 49 6.45 -8.35 6.78
C THR A 49 4.97 -8.31 6.47
N LEU A 50 4.30 -9.45 6.56
CA LEU A 50 2.87 -9.56 6.38
C LEU A 50 2.24 -9.68 7.75
N ALA A 51 1.39 -8.74 8.12
CA ALA A 51 0.66 -8.77 9.37
C ALA A 51 -0.79 -9.20 9.10
N ASN A 52 -1.28 -10.19 9.85
CA ASN A 52 -2.66 -10.64 9.74
C ASN A 52 -3.21 -11.14 11.06
N ARG A 53 -4.54 -11.11 11.22
CA ARG A 53 -5.21 -11.60 12.44
C ARG A 53 -4.89 -13.06 12.72
N THR A 54 -4.82 -13.85 11.65
CA THR A 54 -4.39 -15.25 11.67
C THR A 54 -2.95 -15.30 11.18
N ARG A 55 -2.00 -15.52 12.10
CA ARG A 55 -0.56 -15.52 11.80
C ARG A 55 -0.19 -16.53 10.71
N GLU A 56 -0.81 -17.70 10.73
CA GLU A 56 -0.57 -18.79 9.79
C GLU A 56 -0.86 -18.36 8.35
N ARG A 57 -1.90 -17.52 8.15
CA ARG A 57 -2.23 -16.96 6.83
C ARG A 57 -1.14 -15.99 6.35
N ALA A 58 -0.57 -15.20 7.26
CA ALA A 58 0.52 -14.29 6.93
C ALA A 58 1.80 -15.06 6.56
N GLU A 59 2.14 -16.08 7.33
CA GLU A 59 3.30 -16.94 7.06
C GLU A 59 3.15 -17.72 5.75
N ALA A 60 1.96 -18.24 5.45
CA ALA A 60 1.68 -18.92 4.19
C ALA A 60 1.90 -17.99 2.99
N LEU A 61 1.39 -16.75 3.05
CA LEU A 61 1.60 -15.77 1.99
C LEU A 61 3.08 -15.35 1.91
N ALA A 62 3.78 -15.21 3.04
CA ALA A 62 5.21 -14.89 3.04
C ALA A 62 6.04 -15.96 2.33
N ARG A 63 5.78 -17.24 2.62
CA ARG A 63 6.43 -18.37 1.93
C ARG A 63 6.17 -18.35 0.44
N GLU A 64 4.94 -18.08 0.02
CA GLU A 64 4.58 -17.96 -1.39
C GLU A 64 5.35 -16.84 -2.09
N LEU A 65 5.42 -15.66 -1.49
CA LEU A 65 6.15 -14.52 -2.07
C LEU A 65 7.66 -14.81 -2.18
N ALA A 66 8.24 -15.41 -1.14
CA ALA A 66 9.65 -15.79 -1.14
C ALA A 66 9.96 -16.82 -2.23
N GLN A 67 9.12 -17.85 -2.40
CA GLN A 67 9.29 -18.87 -3.43
C GLN A 67 9.12 -18.32 -4.85
N LYS A 68 8.13 -17.44 -5.06
CA LYS A 68 7.77 -16.94 -6.39
C LYS A 68 8.67 -15.80 -6.86
N PHE A 69 9.16 -14.97 -5.95
CA PHE A 69 9.85 -13.72 -6.29
C PHE A 69 11.25 -13.57 -5.67
N GLY A 70 11.68 -14.51 -4.83
CA GLY A 70 13.01 -14.44 -4.19
C GLY A 70 13.16 -13.30 -3.18
N VAL A 71 12.07 -12.74 -2.67
CA VAL A 71 12.09 -11.67 -1.67
C VAL A 71 12.20 -12.23 -0.25
N GLU A 72 12.82 -11.48 0.66
CA GLU A 72 12.83 -11.83 2.07
C GLU A 72 11.45 -11.47 2.67
N ALA A 73 10.63 -12.48 2.96
CA ALA A 73 9.29 -12.29 3.50
C ALA A 73 9.06 -13.06 4.79
N ARG A 74 8.35 -12.45 5.75
CA ARG A 74 7.93 -13.11 7.00
C ARG A 74 6.47 -12.79 7.35
N GLY A 75 5.82 -13.71 8.06
CA GLY A 75 4.51 -13.47 8.67
C GLY A 75 4.63 -12.90 10.09
N ALA A 76 3.62 -12.16 10.52
CA ALA A 76 3.44 -11.63 11.86
C ALA A 76 1.94 -11.61 12.21
N GLY A 77 1.62 -11.69 13.51
CA GLY A 77 0.28 -11.42 14.03
C GLY A 77 -0.06 -9.93 14.04
N LEU A 78 -1.36 -9.60 14.04
CA LEU A 78 -1.83 -8.24 14.34
C LEU A 78 -1.40 -7.84 15.76
N GLY A 79 -0.83 -6.65 15.91
CA GLY A 79 -0.35 -6.12 17.19
C GLY A 79 1.10 -6.45 17.52
N GLU A 80 1.78 -7.32 16.75
CA GLU A 80 3.22 -7.43 16.85
C GLU A 80 3.88 -6.10 16.45
N ALA A 81 4.82 -5.62 17.26
CA ALA A 81 5.55 -4.40 16.95
C ALA A 81 6.44 -4.63 15.73
N VAL A 82 6.12 -3.95 14.63
CA VAL A 82 6.93 -3.98 13.41
C VAL A 82 7.30 -2.57 13.00
N ARG A 83 8.58 -2.36 12.69
CA ARG A 83 9.07 -1.11 12.09
C ARG A 83 9.31 -1.32 10.60
N ALA A 84 8.84 -0.37 9.80
CA ALA A 84 8.93 -0.40 8.35
C ALA A 84 9.17 1.02 7.82
N ASP A 85 9.80 1.11 6.65
CA ASP A 85 9.92 2.37 5.92
C ASP A 85 8.58 2.71 5.24
N VAL A 86 7.83 1.69 4.81
CA VAL A 86 6.52 1.82 4.19
C VAL A 86 5.50 0.92 4.89
N ILE A 87 4.38 1.51 5.29
CA ILE A 87 3.30 0.81 5.96
C ILE A 87 2.06 0.84 5.06
N ILE A 88 1.46 -0.31 4.80
CA ILE A 88 0.27 -0.45 3.97
C ILE A 88 -0.86 -1.05 4.82
N ASN A 89 -1.89 -0.26 5.10
CA ASN A 89 -3.14 -0.76 5.65
C ASN A 89 -4.07 -1.20 4.50
N ALA A 90 -4.37 -2.49 4.45
CA ALA A 90 -5.40 -3.04 3.59
C ALA A 90 -6.41 -3.89 4.37
N THR A 91 -6.58 -3.58 5.66
CA THR A 91 -7.62 -4.13 6.51
C THR A 91 -8.87 -3.25 6.44
N PRO A 92 -10.05 -3.75 6.83
CA PRO A 92 -11.21 -2.89 7.02
C PRO A 92 -11.17 -2.06 8.32
N VAL A 93 -10.10 -2.14 9.11
CA VAL A 93 -9.99 -1.41 10.39
C VAL A 93 -9.58 0.03 10.11
N TRP A 94 -10.34 0.97 10.65
CA TRP A 94 -10.19 2.40 10.38
C TRP A 94 -10.14 3.27 11.65
N ASP A 95 -10.65 2.78 12.77
CA ASP A 95 -10.77 3.53 14.03
C ASP A 95 -9.66 3.24 15.03
N THR A 96 -8.96 2.12 14.86
CA THR A 96 -8.00 1.59 15.83
C THR A 96 -6.58 1.64 15.25
N PRO A 97 -5.59 2.17 15.99
CA PRO A 97 -4.20 2.16 15.55
C PRO A 97 -3.64 0.73 15.59
N LEU A 98 -3.55 0.11 14.41
CA LEU A 98 -3.02 -1.25 14.25
C LEU A 98 -1.49 -1.33 14.36
N VAL A 99 -0.82 -0.18 14.22
CA VAL A 99 0.63 -0.10 14.05
C VAL A 99 1.14 1.28 14.46
N ASP A 100 2.36 1.32 14.98
CA ASP A 100 3.09 2.56 15.23
C ASP A 100 3.71 3.07 13.93
N LEU A 101 3.31 4.27 13.50
CA LEU A 101 3.80 4.90 12.27
C LEU A 101 5.12 5.66 12.46
N ARG A 102 5.64 5.78 13.70
CA ARG A 102 6.87 6.54 13.96
C ARG A 102 8.08 5.91 13.26
N GLY A 103 8.75 6.73 12.46
CA GLY A 103 9.93 6.34 11.68
C GLY A 103 9.62 5.72 10.32
N ALA A 104 8.34 5.55 9.97
CA ALA A 104 7.97 5.27 8.58
C ALA A 104 8.09 6.53 7.72
N LYS A 105 8.40 6.34 6.44
CA LYS A 105 8.55 7.39 5.43
C LYS A 105 7.29 7.57 4.61
N ALA A 106 6.52 6.50 4.44
CA ALA A 106 5.26 6.52 3.70
C ALA A 106 4.20 5.61 4.30
N TYR A 107 2.95 6.00 4.08
CA TYR A 107 1.76 5.26 4.50
C TYR A 107 0.78 5.14 3.33
N VAL A 108 0.21 3.95 3.16
CA VAL A 108 -0.79 3.66 2.13
C VAL A 108 -2.02 3.09 2.83
N GLU A 109 -3.17 3.69 2.57
CA GLU A 109 -4.46 3.28 3.12
C GLU A 109 -5.37 2.82 1.98
N PHE A 110 -6.02 1.67 2.14
CA PHE A 110 -7.03 1.19 1.20
C PHE A 110 -8.45 1.48 1.67
N VAL A 111 -8.65 1.79 2.96
CA VAL A 111 -9.94 2.26 3.45
C VAL A 111 -10.24 3.64 2.87
N TYR A 112 -11.37 3.76 2.17
CA TYR A 112 -11.85 5.01 1.60
C TYR A 112 -13.11 5.56 2.30
N ASN A 113 -13.76 4.76 3.14
CA ASN A 113 -14.91 5.15 3.94
C ASN A 113 -14.76 4.63 5.38
N PRO A 114 -14.63 5.50 6.40
CA PRO A 114 -14.69 6.97 6.31
C PRO A 114 -13.49 7.59 5.56
N PRO A 115 -13.61 8.83 5.03
CA PRO A 115 -12.52 9.50 4.31
C PRO A 115 -11.26 9.78 5.15
N GLU A 116 -11.40 9.84 6.48
CA GLU A 116 -10.28 10.02 7.39
C GLU A 116 -10.28 8.94 8.49
N THR A 117 -9.35 7.99 8.37
CA THR A 117 -9.11 6.94 9.38
C THR A 117 -8.16 7.42 10.48
N ALA A 118 -8.13 6.74 11.62
CA ALA A 118 -7.23 7.03 12.72
C ALA A 118 -5.75 6.99 12.29
N LEU A 119 -5.36 5.97 11.52
CA LEU A 119 -4.00 5.83 10.99
C LEU A 119 -3.70 6.86 9.89
N LEU A 120 -4.68 7.19 9.03
CA LEU A 120 -4.49 8.21 8.01
C LEU A 120 -4.27 9.60 8.62
N ARG A 121 -5.04 9.95 9.65
CA ARG A 121 -4.85 11.19 10.42
C ARG A 121 -3.48 11.23 11.06
N GLU A 122 -3.05 10.14 11.70
CA GLU A 122 -1.74 10.05 12.34
C GLU A 122 -0.60 10.15 11.32
N ALA A 123 -0.74 9.51 10.16
CA ALA A 123 0.24 9.59 9.08
C ALA A 123 0.43 11.03 8.59
N LYS A 124 -0.68 11.75 8.37
CA LYS A 124 -0.67 13.18 8.02
C LYS A 124 -0.03 14.03 9.11
N ARG A 125 -0.37 13.79 10.39
CA ARG A 125 0.19 14.51 11.54
C ARG A 125 1.70 14.35 11.67
N LEU A 126 2.21 13.15 11.35
CA LEU A 126 3.64 12.84 11.35
C LEU A 126 4.37 13.30 10.07
N GLY A 127 3.66 13.85 9.08
CA GLY A 127 4.26 14.36 7.84
C GLY A 127 4.73 13.26 6.88
N LEU A 128 4.14 12.06 6.94
CA LEU A 128 4.47 10.98 6.01
C LEU A 128 3.98 11.30 4.60
N ALA A 129 4.64 10.73 3.59
CA ALA A 129 4.01 10.62 2.28
C ALA A 129 2.79 9.69 2.39
N VAL A 130 1.62 10.12 1.92
CA VAL A 130 0.37 9.38 2.06
C VAL A 130 -0.24 9.07 0.69
N VAL A 131 -0.78 7.86 0.53
CA VAL A 131 -1.81 7.53 -0.47
C VAL A 131 -3.08 7.16 0.27
N ASP A 132 -4.18 7.81 -0.11
CA ASP A 132 -5.49 7.51 0.45
C ASP A 132 -6.23 6.42 -0.35
N GLY A 133 -7.28 5.87 0.26
CA GLY A 133 -8.06 4.82 -0.37
C GLY A 133 -8.89 5.31 -1.56
N ILE A 134 -9.20 6.60 -1.65
CA ILE A 134 -10.00 7.19 -2.72
C ILE A 134 -9.18 7.26 -4.00
N ASP A 135 -7.94 7.75 -3.92
CA ASP A 135 -6.97 7.76 -5.02
C ASP A 135 -6.76 6.35 -5.58
N ILE A 136 -6.64 5.36 -4.69
CA ILE A 136 -6.54 3.95 -5.07
C ILE A 136 -7.82 3.48 -5.78
N LEU A 137 -9.00 3.84 -5.29
CA LEU A 137 -10.28 3.41 -5.84
C LEU A 137 -10.51 3.99 -7.24
N VAL A 138 -10.28 5.29 -7.43
CA VAL A 138 -10.39 5.98 -8.73
C VAL A 138 -9.50 5.29 -9.77
N GLU A 139 -8.26 4.99 -9.39
CA GLU A 139 -7.27 4.35 -10.26
C GLU A 139 -7.53 2.86 -10.52
N GLN A 140 -8.29 2.20 -9.65
CA GLN A 140 -8.80 0.86 -9.93
C GLN A 140 -9.97 0.93 -10.92
N GLY A 141 -10.85 1.92 -10.80
CA GLY A 141 -11.93 2.18 -11.74
C GLY A 141 -11.42 2.45 -13.15
N ALA A 142 -10.52 3.43 -13.30
CA ALA A 142 -9.92 3.77 -14.59
C ALA A 142 -9.23 2.56 -15.25
N ALA A 143 -8.47 1.78 -14.48
CA ALA A 143 -7.83 0.57 -14.99
C ALA A 143 -8.83 -0.52 -15.40
N ALA A 144 -9.99 -0.61 -14.73
CA ALA A 144 -11.04 -1.56 -15.11
C ALA A 144 -11.75 -1.14 -16.40
N GLU A 145 -12.01 0.16 -16.59
CA GLU A 145 -12.57 0.71 -17.83
C GLU A 145 -11.70 0.39 -19.05
N GLU A 146 -10.38 0.59 -18.94
CA GLU A 146 -9.41 0.22 -19.98
C GLU A 146 -9.47 -1.26 -20.35
N ILE A 147 -9.58 -2.16 -19.34
CA ILE A 147 -9.65 -3.61 -19.56
C ILE A 147 -10.97 -4.01 -20.22
N TRP A 148 -12.07 -3.34 -19.84
CA TRP A 148 -13.39 -3.62 -20.40
C TRP A 148 -13.63 -2.96 -21.75
N GLY A 149 -12.70 -2.12 -22.23
CA GLY A 149 -12.84 -1.41 -23.49
C GLY A 149 -13.97 -0.38 -23.46
N LEU A 150 -14.28 0.17 -22.29
CA LEU A 150 -15.22 1.28 -22.16
C LEU A 150 -14.50 2.54 -22.63
N GLU A 151 -15.05 3.21 -23.65
CA GLU A 151 -14.66 4.58 -23.99
C GLU A 151 -14.86 5.48 -22.75
N PRO A 152 -13.93 6.39 -22.41
CA PRO A 152 -14.13 7.30 -21.28
C PRO A 152 -15.43 8.07 -21.49
N GLY A 153 -16.38 7.86 -20.57
CA GLY A 153 -17.74 8.38 -20.67
C GLY A 153 -17.75 9.89 -20.93
N GLY A 154 -18.36 10.25 -22.06
CA GLY A 154 -18.30 11.58 -22.66
C GLY A 154 -18.64 12.72 -21.71
N GLY A 155 -17.92 13.82 -21.87
CA GLY A 155 -18.25 15.09 -21.27
C GLY A 155 -19.71 15.43 -21.53
N ALA A 156 -20.38 15.93 -20.49
CA ALA A 156 -21.68 16.56 -20.63
C ALA A 156 -21.59 17.61 -21.75
N GLN A 157 -22.21 17.32 -22.89
CA GLN A 157 -22.56 18.39 -23.84
C GLN A 157 -23.62 19.22 -23.14
N GLU A 158 -23.22 20.38 -22.62
CA GLU A 158 -24.13 21.45 -22.26
C GLU A 158 -25.05 21.70 -23.46
N GLY A 159 -26.35 21.49 -23.24
CA GLY A 159 -27.37 21.77 -24.22
C GLY A 159 -27.30 23.24 -24.60
N GLN A 160 -27.12 23.50 -25.90
CA GLN A 160 -27.43 24.81 -26.47
C GLN A 160 -28.94 25.02 -26.33
N GLU A 161 -29.33 25.88 -25.39
CA GLU A 161 -30.67 26.47 -25.35
C GLU A 161 -30.82 27.37 -26.58
N GLY A 162 -31.87 27.10 -27.37
CA GLY A 162 -32.32 27.94 -28.49
C GLY A 162 -33.30 29.01 -28.04
#